data_AF-A0AAI9TTF0-F1
#
_entry.id   AF-A0AAI9TTF0-F1
#
_cell.length_a   1.000
_cell.length_b   1.000
_cell.length_c   1.000
_cell.angle_alpha   90.00
_cell.angle_beta   90.00
_cell.angle_gamma   90.00
#
_symmetry.space_group_name_H-M   'P 1'
#
loop_
_entity.id
_entity.type
_entity.pdbx_description
1 polymer ?
#
loop_
_entity_poly.entity_id
_entity_poly.type
_entity_poly.pdbx_seq_one_letter_code
_entity_poly.pdbx_strand_id
1 'polypeptide(L)'
;MESFRAGEIRRKRIMIREMLDGCWKSCIKPDLVTGHPFVADAIIANPPSFAHVHCAQALSVPVHLMFTMPWSSTKSFPHPLANFKADDQDQGFKNYASYDLVNWLTWQGVGDVVNQWRKGLDLDGVAMFEGPHLAKTLKVPFTYCWSPALVPKPLDWPSYIDVCGFFFRDVPIYDPPTDLQVFLSSGPPPIYIGFGSIVLEDPIRINAIILDAVMLLV
;
A
#
# COMPACT_ATOMS: atom_id res chain seq x y z
N MET A 1 25.41 -0.01 -17.90
CA MET A 1 24.51 0.21 -16.76
C MET A 1 23.47 1.30 -17.00
N GLU A 2 23.79 2.41 -17.67
CA GLU A 2 22.83 3.52 -17.91
C GLU A 2 21.65 3.14 -18.81
N SER A 3 21.88 2.42 -19.91
CA SER A 3 20.81 1.95 -20.81
C SER A 3 19.80 1.00 -20.13
N PHE A 4 20.29 0.14 -19.22
CA PHE A 4 19.45 -0.77 -18.44
C PHE A 4 18.57 0.00 -17.43
N ARG A 5 19.16 0.96 -16.70
CA ARG A 5 18.42 1.85 -15.79
C ARG A 5 17.38 2.69 -16.52
N ALA A 6 17.71 3.23 -17.70
CA ALA A 6 16.77 3.97 -18.53
C ALA A 6 15.58 3.10 -18.99
N GLY A 7 15.86 1.84 -19.38
CA GLY A 7 14.83 0.85 -19.72
C GLY A 7 13.89 0.53 -18.56
N GLU A 8 14.44 0.33 -17.35
CA GLU A 8 13.64 0.10 -16.14
C GLU A 8 12.76 1.30 -15.77
N ILE A 9 13.31 2.52 -15.83
CA ILE A 9 12.55 3.74 -15.56
C ILE A 9 11.38 3.87 -16.55
N ARG A 10 11.63 3.65 -17.85
CA ARG A 10 10.57 3.68 -18.87
C ARG A 10 9.49 2.62 -18.59
N ARG A 11 9.90 1.39 -18.26
CA ARG A 11 8.95 0.31 -17.93
C ARG A 11 8.10 0.64 -16.71
N LYS A 12 8.70 1.16 -15.64
CA LYS A 12 7.97 1.61 -14.44
C LYS A 12 6.97 2.71 -14.75
N ARG A 13 7.32 3.67 -15.61
CA ARG A 13 6.42 4.77 -16.00
C ARG A 13 5.24 4.28 -16.85
N ILE A 14 5.45 3.29 -17.72
CA ILE A 14 4.36 2.62 -18.44
C ILE A 14 3.42 1.92 -17.47
N MET A 15 3.97 1.15 -16.53
CA MET A 15 3.19 0.46 -15.50
C MET A 15 2.36 1.43 -14.64
N ILE A 16 2.92 2.59 -14.27
CA ILE A 16 2.16 3.64 -13.56
C ILE A 16 1.00 4.13 -14.42
N ARG A 17 1.22 4.43 -15.71
CA ARG A 17 0.14 4.85 -16.60
C ARG A 17 -0.95 3.79 -16.73
N GLU A 18 -0.58 2.52 -16.89
CA GLU A 18 -1.53 1.40 -16.94
C GLU A 18 -2.36 1.31 -15.65
N MET A 19 -1.73 1.53 -14.49
CA MET A 19 -2.41 1.57 -13.20
C MET A 19 -3.39 2.74 -13.10
N LEU A 20 -2.98 3.94 -13.54
CA LEU A 20 -3.86 5.12 -13.58
C LEU A 20 -5.08 4.85 -14.48
N ASP A 21 -4.86 4.35 -15.69
CA ASP A 21 -5.93 3.99 -16.63
C ASP A 21 -6.83 2.88 -16.10
N GLY A 22 -6.25 1.88 -15.44
CA GLY A 22 -6.99 0.80 -14.78
C GLY A 22 -7.90 1.33 -13.68
N CYS A 23 -7.38 2.20 -12.82
CA CYS A 23 -8.16 2.84 -11.74
C CYS A 23 -9.29 3.73 -12.30
N TRP A 24 -9.06 4.48 -13.37
CA TRP A 24 -10.13 5.23 -14.01
C TRP A 24 -11.20 4.33 -14.61
N LYS A 25 -10.79 3.29 -15.35
CA LYS A 25 -11.72 2.31 -15.92
C LYS A 25 -12.55 1.64 -14.84
N SER A 26 -11.98 1.27 -13.69
CA SER A 26 -12.74 0.66 -12.59
C SER A 26 -13.80 1.59 -11.99
N CYS A 27 -13.71 2.91 -12.24
CA CYS A 27 -14.71 3.86 -11.77
C CYS A 27 -15.90 4.04 -12.74
N ILE A 28 -15.77 3.65 -14.01
CA ILE A 28 -16.76 4.01 -15.06
C ILE A 28 -17.09 2.88 -16.04
N LYS A 29 -16.41 1.74 -15.96
CA LYS A 29 -16.64 0.61 -16.86
C LYS A 29 -17.62 -0.37 -16.24
N PRO A 30 -18.45 -1.04 -17.07
CA PRO A 30 -19.31 -2.11 -16.60
C PRO A 30 -18.54 -3.19 -15.85
N ASP A 31 -19.25 -3.87 -14.95
CA ASP A 31 -18.70 -5.04 -14.26
C ASP A 31 -18.24 -6.10 -15.28
N LEU A 32 -17.04 -6.63 -15.07
CA LEU A 32 -16.38 -7.52 -16.04
C LEU A 32 -17.05 -8.90 -16.14
N VAL A 33 -17.83 -9.30 -15.12
CA VAL A 33 -18.46 -10.62 -15.04
C VAL A 33 -19.91 -10.57 -15.53
N THR A 34 -20.67 -9.59 -15.07
CA THR A 34 -22.10 -9.43 -15.31
C THR A 34 -22.43 -8.50 -16.48
N GLY A 35 -21.51 -7.60 -16.85
CA GLY A 35 -21.72 -6.59 -17.88
C GLY A 35 -22.66 -5.46 -17.46
N HIS A 36 -23.08 -5.39 -16.19
CA HIS A 36 -23.94 -4.33 -15.70
C HIS A 36 -23.25 -2.97 -15.81
N PRO A 37 -23.93 -1.93 -16.33
CA PRO A 37 -23.41 -0.57 -16.34
C PRO A 37 -23.03 -0.14 -14.92
N PHE A 38 -21.90 0.54 -14.80
CA PHE A 38 -21.38 1.00 -13.52
C PHE A 38 -20.76 2.38 -13.67
N VAL A 39 -21.04 3.22 -12.68
CA VAL A 39 -20.33 4.47 -12.40
C VAL A 39 -20.19 4.57 -10.89
N ALA A 40 -19.01 4.90 -10.40
CA ALA A 40 -18.75 4.99 -8.98
C ALA A 40 -19.40 6.24 -8.38
N ASP A 41 -20.22 6.05 -7.34
CA ASP A 41 -20.75 7.14 -6.50
C ASP A 41 -19.79 7.53 -5.35
N ALA A 42 -18.79 6.68 -5.07
CA ALA A 42 -17.72 6.89 -4.10
C ALA A 42 -16.52 5.99 -4.45
N ILE A 43 -15.32 6.40 -4.02
CA ILE A 43 -14.09 5.65 -4.25
C ILE A 43 -13.45 5.27 -2.91
N ILE A 44 -13.15 3.98 -2.73
CA ILE A 44 -12.27 3.49 -1.66
C ILE A 44 -10.99 2.99 -2.32
N ALA A 45 -9.84 3.51 -1.90
CA ALA A 45 -8.57 3.19 -2.55
C ALA A 45 -7.41 3.16 -1.56
N ASN A 46 -6.37 2.41 -1.89
CA ASN A 46 -5.08 2.52 -1.21
C ASN A 46 -4.23 3.64 -1.85
N PRO A 47 -3.40 4.35 -1.07
CA PRO A 47 -2.55 5.43 -1.59
C PRO A 47 -1.61 5.03 -2.74
N PRO A 48 -1.00 3.82 -2.76
CA PRO A 48 -0.13 3.40 -3.86
C PRO A 48 -0.80 3.27 -5.24
N SER A 49 -2.11 3.50 -5.36
CA SER A 49 -2.80 3.54 -6.66
C SER A 49 -2.63 4.86 -7.42
N PHE A 50 -2.25 5.95 -6.75
CA PHE A 50 -1.98 7.31 -7.27
C PHE A 50 -3.11 8.02 -8.05
N ALA A 51 -4.09 7.30 -8.60
CA ALA A 51 -5.19 7.86 -9.41
C ALA A 51 -6.38 8.34 -8.56
N HIS A 52 -6.56 7.77 -7.37
CA HIS A 52 -7.76 7.87 -6.54
C HIS A 52 -8.37 9.28 -6.43
N VAL A 53 -7.60 10.29 -6.01
CA VAL A 53 -8.07 11.67 -5.78
C VAL A 53 -8.41 12.38 -7.09
N HIS A 54 -7.74 11.98 -8.17
CA HIS A 54 -7.93 12.57 -9.49
C HIS A 54 -9.17 11.98 -10.16
N CYS A 55 -9.41 10.66 -10.03
CA CYS A 55 -10.66 10.03 -10.44
C CYS A 55 -11.85 10.65 -9.69
N ALA A 56 -11.72 10.81 -8.37
CA ALA A 56 -12.74 11.43 -7.53
C ALA A 56 -13.05 12.87 -7.94
N GLN A 57 -12.01 13.66 -8.25
CA GLN A 57 -12.14 15.01 -8.79
C GLN A 57 -12.91 15.02 -10.13
N ALA A 58 -12.53 14.16 -11.09
CA ALA A 58 -13.18 14.10 -12.40
C ALA A 58 -14.66 13.70 -12.32
N LEU A 59 -15.00 12.77 -11.42
CA LEU A 59 -16.37 12.29 -11.23
C LEU A 59 -17.19 13.16 -10.27
N SER A 60 -16.56 14.08 -9.55
CA SER A 60 -17.20 14.85 -8.48
C SER A 60 -17.82 13.97 -7.37
N VAL A 61 -17.10 12.91 -6.99
CA VAL A 61 -17.52 11.95 -5.94
C VAL A 61 -16.55 11.90 -4.78
N PRO A 62 -16.97 11.50 -3.57
CA PRO A 62 -16.07 11.36 -2.43
C PRO A 62 -15.04 10.23 -2.63
N VAL A 63 -13.88 10.41 -2.00
CA VAL A 63 -12.83 9.39 -1.91
C VAL A 63 -12.44 9.16 -0.45
N HIS A 64 -12.25 7.89 -0.08
CA HIS A 64 -11.76 7.44 1.22
C HIS A 64 -10.52 6.60 0.99
N LEU A 65 -9.41 6.98 1.63
CA LEU A 65 -8.18 6.20 1.58
C LEU A 65 -8.14 5.13 2.68
N MET A 66 -7.80 3.90 2.31
CA MET A 66 -7.66 2.81 3.25
C MET A 66 -6.32 2.11 3.07
N PHE A 67 -5.62 1.83 4.18
CA PHE A 67 -4.33 1.17 4.07
C PHE A 67 -3.92 0.34 5.28
N THR A 68 -3.01 -0.61 5.05
CA THR A 68 -2.56 -1.60 6.04
C THR A 68 -1.19 -1.29 6.63
N MET A 69 -0.54 -0.22 6.18
CA MET A 69 0.72 0.27 6.74
C MET A 69 0.70 1.79 6.84
N PRO A 70 1.52 2.40 7.72
CA PRO A 70 1.50 3.85 7.89
C PRO A 70 1.83 4.64 6.62
N TRP A 71 1.04 5.68 6.34
CA TRP A 71 1.20 6.53 5.15
C TRP A 71 0.91 8.02 5.42
N SER A 72 0.63 8.39 6.67
CA SER A 72 0.31 9.75 7.10
C SER A 72 1.32 10.20 8.14
N SER A 73 1.83 11.42 7.98
CA SER A 73 2.87 11.97 8.83
C SER A 73 2.51 11.90 10.31
N THR A 74 3.43 11.36 11.10
CA THR A 74 3.35 11.30 12.57
C THR A 74 4.75 11.32 13.17
N LYS A 75 4.85 11.79 14.41
CA LYS A 75 6.05 11.71 15.22
C LYS A 75 6.27 10.31 15.83
N SER A 76 5.26 9.45 15.86
CA SER A 76 5.33 8.15 16.57
C SER A 76 6.24 7.12 15.90
N PHE A 77 6.29 7.07 14.57
CA PHE A 77 7.10 6.09 13.82
C PHE A 77 7.42 6.63 12.41
N PRO A 78 8.53 6.20 11.79
CA PRO A 78 8.93 6.68 10.48
C PRO A 78 8.04 6.10 9.38
N HIS A 79 8.07 6.73 8.20
CA HIS A 79 7.48 6.19 6.99
C HIS A 79 8.10 4.81 6.68
N PRO A 80 7.32 3.75 6.36
CA PRO A 80 7.85 2.40 6.16
C PRO A 80 8.92 2.27 5.06
N LEU A 81 8.83 3.12 4.04
CA LEU A 81 9.81 3.20 2.95
C LEU A 81 11.04 4.07 3.24
N ALA A 82 11.09 4.73 4.40
CA ALA A 82 12.22 5.56 4.78
C ALA A 82 13.22 4.76 5.60
N ASN A 83 14.44 4.64 5.10
CA ASN A 83 15.50 3.87 5.75
C ASN A 83 16.39 4.79 6.61
N PHE A 84 15.85 5.27 7.74
CA PHE A 84 16.60 6.07 8.71
C PHE A 84 17.13 5.21 9.83
N LYS A 85 18.42 5.37 10.16
CA LYS A 85 18.98 4.82 11.39
C LYS A 85 18.43 5.63 12.57
N ALA A 86 17.79 4.96 13.52
CA ALA A 86 17.34 5.56 14.77
C ALA A 86 18.56 5.73 15.67
N ASP A 87 18.98 6.98 15.94
CA ASP A 87 20.20 7.20 16.72
C ASP A 87 20.27 8.58 17.40
N ASP A 88 19.15 9.26 17.71
CA ASP A 88 19.28 10.62 18.27
C ASP A 88 18.08 11.24 18.98
N GLN A 89 18.33 12.36 19.68
CA GLN A 89 17.38 13.14 20.50
C GLN A 89 16.19 13.77 19.74
N ASP A 90 16.10 13.62 18.41
CA ASP A 90 15.05 14.23 17.56
C ASP A 90 14.21 13.21 16.77
N GLN A 91 14.12 11.97 17.25
CA GLN A 91 13.45 10.89 16.51
C GLN A 91 12.02 11.24 16.05
N GLY A 92 11.24 11.94 16.88
CA GLY A 92 9.88 12.34 16.51
C GLY A 92 9.82 13.29 15.30
N PHE A 93 10.74 14.25 15.22
CA PHE A 93 10.84 15.14 14.07
C PHE A 93 11.31 14.39 12.82
N LYS A 94 12.31 13.52 12.95
CA LYS A 94 12.82 12.67 11.86
C LYS A 94 11.71 11.75 11.32
N ASN A 95 10.92 11.15 12.21
CA ASN A 95 9.75 10.34 11.85
C ASN A 95 8.76 11.15 11.02
N TYR A 96 8.36 12.34 11.50
CA TYR A 96 7.40 13.17 10.79
C TYR A 96 7.93 13.62 9.41
N ALA A 97 9.18 14.10 9.34
CA ALA A 97 9.81 14.55 8.11
C ALA A 97 10.03 13.43 7.08
N SER A 98 10.15 12.18 7.53
CA SER A 98 10.31 11.03 6.63
C SER A 98 9.14 10.86 5.66
N TYR A 99 7.92 11.21 6.06
CA TYR A 99 6.73 11.14 5.22
C TYR A 99 6.78 12.20 4.11
N ASP A 100 7.14 13.43 4.45
CA ASP A 100 7.24 14.51 3.46
C ASP A 100 8.34 14.20 2.43
N LEU A 101 9.48 13.63 2.87
CA LEU A 101 10.54 13.18 1.97
C LEU A 101 10.05 12.10 0.99
N VAL A 102 9.38 11.06 1.51
CA VAL A 102 8.89 9.96 0.65
C VAL A 102 7.79 10.44 -0.30
N ASN A 103 6.84 11.26 0.18
CA ASN A 103 5.79 11.83 -0.66
C ASN A 103 6.38 12.71 -1.77
N TRP A 104 7.38 13.53 -1.45
CA TRP A 104 8.05 14.38 -2.42
C TRP A 104 8.80 13.57 -3.47
N LEU A 105 9.62 12.59 -3.06
CA LEU A 105 10.34 11.70 -3.99
C LEU A 105 9.39 10.90 -4.88
N THR A 106 8.28 10.43 -4.30
CA THR A 106 7.23 9.73 -5.05
C THR A 106 6.65 10.64 -6.12
N TRP A 107 6.25 11.86 -5.75
CA TRP A 107 5.68 12.82 -6.70
C TRP A 107 6.67 13.26 -7.78
N GLN A 108 7.95 13.41 -7.46
CA GLN A 108 8.98 13.68 -8.48
C GLN A 108 9.08 12.55 -9.51
N GLY A 109 8.87 11.29 -9.10
CA GLY A 109 8.91 10.14 -10.00
C GLY A 109 7.65 9.96 -10.85
N VAL A 110 6.48 10.36 -10.34
CA VAL A 110 5.17 10.03 -10.94
C VAL A 110 4.34 11.23 -11.38
N GLY A 111 4.59 12.42 -10.85
CA GLY A 111 3.71 13.59 -10.96
C GLY A 111 3.53 14.08 -12.40
N ASP A 112 4.55 13.97 -13.23
CA ASP A 112 4.45 14.33 -14.65
C ASP A 112 3.63 13.30 -15.46
N VAL A 113 3.76 12.01 -15.14
CA VAL A 113 2.90 10.94 -15.71
C VAL A 113 1.45 11.19 -15.33
N VAL A 114 1.20 11.49 -14.05
CA VAL A 114 -0.13 11.81 -13.51
C VAL A 114 -0.70 13.06 -14.19
N ASN A 115 0.04 14.16 -14.28
CA ASN A 115 -0.43 15.38 -14.92
C ASN A 115 -0.69 15.21 -16.41
N GLN A 116 0.13 14.43 -17.13
CA GLN A 116 -0.14 14.14 -18.54
C GLN A 116 -1.40 13.27 -18.70
N TRP A 117 -1.66 12.36 -17.77
CA TRP A 117 -2.86 11.54 -17.76
C TRP A 117 -4.12 12.35 -17.39
N ARG A 118 -4.02 13.28 -16.42
CA ARG A 118 -5.09 14.20 -16.01
C ARG A 118 -5.68 15.02 -17.15
N LYS A 119 -4.88 15.38 -18.16
CA LYS A 119 -5.37 16.05 -19.38
C LYS A 119 -6.43 15.22 -20.13
N GLY A 120 -6.32 13.89 -20.11
CA GLY A 120 -7.30 12.99 -20.69
C GLY A 120 -8.62 12.91 -19.92
N LEU A 121 -8.63 13.42 -18.68
CA LEU A 121 -9.81 13.57 -17.82
C LEU A 121 -10.34 15.00 -17.80
N ASP A 122 -9.82 15.88 -18.66
CA ASP A 122 -10.13 17.31 -18.68
C ASP A 122 -9.86 18.02 -17.34
N LEU A 123 -8.78 17.60 -16.66
CA LEU A 123 -8.33 18.19 -15.40
C LEU A 123 -7.04 19.00 -15.58
N ASP A 124 -6.98 20.14 -14.90
CA ASP A 124 -5.77 20.95 -14.80
C ASP A 124 -4.61 20.20 -14.15
N GLY A 125 -3.38 20.59 -14.49
CA GLY A 125 -2.19 20.05 -13.84
C GLY A 125 -2.12 20.42 -12.36
N VAL A 126 -1.69 19.47 -11.53
CA VAL A 126 -1.38 19.72 -10.12
C VAL A 126 0.03 20.29 -10.01
N ALA A 127 0.18 21.37 -9.25
CA ALA A 127 1.47 22.00 -9.03
C ALA A 127 2.46 21.06 -8.32
N MET A 128 3.75 21.18 -8.65
CA MET A 128 4.81 20.28 -8.17
C MET A 128 4.89 20.21 -6.64
N PHE A 129 4.69 21.32 -5.94
CA PHE A 129 4.77 21.38 -4.48
C PHE A 129 3.45 21.03 -3.78
N GLU A 130 2.32 20.99 -4.49
CA GLU A 130 1.01 20.66 -3.93
C GLU A 130 0.72 19.15 -4.00
N GLY A 131 1.15 18.51 -5.09
CA GLY A 131 0.95 17.07 -5.34
C GLY A 131 1.26 16.16 -4.16
N PRO A 132 2.46 16.27 -3.52
CA PRO A 132 2.83 15.45 -2.36
C PRO A 132 1.88 15.58 -1.16
N HIS A 133 1.10 16.65 -1.10
CA HIS A 133 0.29 17.01 0.06
C HIS A 133 -1.21 17.03 -0.22
N LEU A 134 -1.67 16.70 -1.44
CA LEU A 134 -3.08 16.80 -1.84
C LEU A 134 -4.04 16.12 -0.85
N ALA A 135 -3.78 14.86 -0.48
CA ALA A 135 -4.65 14.13 0.45
C ALA A 135 -4.76 14.82 1.81
N LYS A 136 -3.66 15.42 2.29
CA LYS A 136 -3.62 16.16 3.55
C LYS A 136 -4.32 17.51 3.44
N THR A 137 -4.04 18.28 2.38
CA THR A 137 -4.63 19.60 2.13
C THR A 137 -6.15 19.52 1.96
N LEU A 138 -6.61 18.50 1.22
CA LEU A 138 -8.03 18.23 1.00
C LEU A 138 -8.70 17.50 2.17
N LYS A 139 -7.93 17.11 3.21
CA LYS A 139 -8.40 16.36 4.37
C LYS A 139 -9.18 15.11 3.97
N VAL A 140 -8.66 14.37 2.99
CA VAL A 140 -9.28 13.14 2.49
C VAL A 140 -9.41 12.15 3.65
N PRO A 141 -10.61 11.61 3.94
CA PRO A 141 -10.79 10.61 4.98
C PRO A 141 -9.83 9.44 4.78
N PHE A 142 -9.15 9.04 5.86
CA PHE A 142 -8.15 7.98 5.83
C PHE A 142 -8.42 6.98 6.96
N THR A 143 -8.50 5.70 6.63
CA THR A 143 -8.65 4.63 7.62
C THR A 143 -7.54 3.59 7.52
N TYR A 144 -6.89 3.34 8.64
CA TYR A 144 -5.89 2.31 8.78
C TYR A 144 -6.51 1.00 9.27
N CYS A 145 -6.20 -0.07 8.53
CA CYS A 145 -6.85 -1.37 8.63
C CYS A 145 -6.07 -2.32 9.55
N TRP A 146 -5.72 -1.84 10.74
CA TRP A 146 -5.06 -2.63 11.79
C TRP A 146 -5.72 -2.40 13.14
N SER A 147 -5.46 -3.30 14.09
CA SER A 147 -5.98 -3.18 15.46
C SER A 147 -5.32 -2.03 16.24
N PRO A 148 -6.10 -1.13 16.90
CA PRO A 148 -5.55 -0.16 17.84
C PRO A 148 -4.76 -0.80 18.99
N ALA A 149 -5.02 -2.07 19.31
CA ALA A 149 -4.25 -2.82 20.30
C ALA A 149 -2.85 -3.25 19.79
N LEU A 150 -2.66 -3.30 18.47
CA LEU A 150 -1.37 -3.57 17.85
C LEU A 150 -0.58 -2.27 17.63
N VAL A 151 -1.19 -1.30 16.96
CA VAL A 151 -0.62 0.04 16.79
C VAL A 151 -1.71 1.07 17.13
N PRO A 152 -1.58 1.78 18.27
CA PRO A 152 -2.57 2.77 18.66
C PRO A 152 -2.54 3.96 17.69
N LYS A 153 -3.67 4.65 17.57
CA LYS A 153 -3.78 5.89 16.80
C LYS A 153 -2.82 6.94 17.40
N PRO A 154 -1.84 7.47 16.61
CA PRO A 154 -1.01 8.58 17.05
C PRO A 154 -1.83 9.80 17.46
N LEU A 155 -1.39 10.47 18.53
CA LEU A 155 -2.05 11.66 19.10
C LEU A 155 -2.00 12.87 18.17
N ASP A 156 -1.04 12.91 17.25
CA ASP A 156 -0.84 13.99 16.29
C ASP A 156 -1.58 13.78 14.97
N TRP A 157 -2.37 12.70 14.84
CA TRP A 157 -3.25 12.52 13.69
C TRP A 157 -4.55 13.34 13.82
N PRO A 158 -4.95 14.04 12.75
CA PRO A 158 -6.19 14.81 12.72
C PRO A 158 -7.43 13.90 12.72
N SER A 159 -8.60 14.48 12.96
CA SER A 159 -9.87 13.76 13.10
C SER A 159 -10.32 12.99 11.85
N TYR A 160 -9.85 13.35 10.66
CA TYR A 160 -10.18 12.65 9.40
C TYR A 160 -9.33 11.38 9.17
N ILE A 161 -8.40 11.07 10.08
CA ILE A 161 -7.56 9.87 10.02
C ILE A 161 -7.89 8.97 11.20
N ASP A 162 -8.20 7.70 10.94
CA ASP A 162 -8.58 6.76 11.99
C ASP A 162 -7.97 5.36 11.86
N VAL A 163 -8.01 4.59 12.94
CA VAL A 163 -7.58 3.18 13.01
C VAL A 163 -8.79 2.34 13.42
N CYS A 164 -9.28 1.48 12.52
CA CYS A 164 -10.59 0.84 12.70
C CYS A 164 -10.56 -0.64 13.08
N GLY A 165 -9.38 -1.25 13.21
CA GLY A 165 -9.27 -2.70 13.33
C GLY A 165 -8.93 -3.38 12.00
N PHE A 166 -8.72 -4.69 12.08
CA PHE A 166 -8.47 -5.52 10.91
C PHE A 166 -9.78 -5.82 10.17
N PHE A 167 -9.69 -5.89 8.85
CA PHE A 167 -10.78 -6.41 8.01
C PHE A 167 -10.60 -7.89 7.81
N PHE A 168 -11.42 -8.67 8.51
CA PHE A 168 -11.50 -10.11 8.32
C PHE A 168 -12.60 -10.43 7.32
N ARG A 169 -12.33 -11.41 6.46
CA ARG A 169 -13.37 -12.10 5.69
C ARG A 169 -13.84 -13.31 6.46
N ASP A 170 -15.04 -13.79 6.14
CA ASP A 170 -15.50 -15.08 6.64
C ASP A 170 -14.52 -16.18 6.25
N VAL A 171 -14.25 -17.06 7.20
CA VAL A 171 -13.36 -18.20 6.98
C VAL A 171 -14.04 -19.11 5.97
N PRO A 172 -13.43 -19.36 4.79
CA PRO A 172 -14.03 -20.25 3.81
C PRO A 172 -14.09 -21.67 4.38
N ILE A 173 -15.09 -22.44 3.96
CA ILE A 173 -15.08 -23.88 4.20
C ILE A 173 -13.86 -24.44 3.47
N TYR A 174 -12.93 -25.01 4.22
CA TYR A 174 -11.68 -25.53 3.72
C TYR A 174 -11.55 -27.01 4.08
N ASP A 175 -11.45 -27.85 3.07
CA ASP A 175 -11.10 -29.26 3.22
C ASP A 175 -9.62 -29.42 2.82
N PRO A 176 -8.71 -29.63 3.79
CA PRO A 176 -7.28 -29.75 3.50
C PRO A 176 -6.98 -30.99 2.65
N PRO A 177 -6.00 -30.94 1.73
CA PRO A 177 -5.53 -32.13 1.03
C PRO A 177 -5.08 -33.26 1.98
N THR A 178 -5.20 -34.51 1.52
CA THR A 178 -4.98 -35.71 2.36
C THR A 178 -3.58 -35.76 2.99
N ASP A 179 -2.54 -35.36 2.27
CA ASP A 179 -1.18 -35.28 2.78
C ASP A 179 -1.04 -34.30 3.94
N LEU A 180 -1.68 -33.13 3.86
CA LEU A 180 -1.73 -32.16 4.95
C LEU A 180 -2.54 -32.68 6.16
N GLN A 181 -3.66 -33.37 5.93
CA GLN A 181 -4.43 -34.02 7.00
C GLN A 181 -3.59 -35.06 7.75
N VAL A 182 -2.92 -35.94 7.00
CA VAL A 182 -2.03 -36.96 7.56
C VAL A 182 -0.92 -36.29 8.36
N PHE A 183 -0.24 -35.28 7.81
CA PHE A 183 0.81 -34.53 8.50
C PHE A 183 0.32 -33.92 9.83
N LEU A 184 -0.81 -33.19 9.82
CA LEU A 184 -1.38 -32.55 11.01
C LEU A 184 -1.82 -33.56 12.08
N SER A 185 -2.23 -34.78 11.68
CA SER A 185 -2.64 -35.83 12.61
C SER A 185 -1.51 -36.75 13.10
N SER A 186 -0.32 -36.66 12.50
CA SER A 186 0.78 -37.62 12.71
C SER A 186 1.63 -37.37 13.96
N GLY A 187 1.37 -36.29 14.70
CA GLY A 187 2.17 -35.93 15.87
C GLY A 187 1.64 -34.71 16.62
N PRO A 188 2.49 -34.06 17.44
CA PRO A 188 2.16 -32.81 18.11
C PRO A 188 1.79 -31.69 17.13
N PRO A 189 1.06 -30.65 17.56
CA PRO A 189 0.75 -29.50 16.73
C PRO A 189 2.02 -28.89 16.09
N PRO A 190 2.08 -28.77 14.74
CA PRO A 190 3.26 -28.26 14.07
C PRO A 190 3.36 -26.74 14.18
N ILE A 191 4.55 -26.20 13.87
CA ILE A 191 4.80 -24.77 13.71
C ILE A 191 4.65 -24.40 12.24
N TYR A 192 3.80 -23.42 11.92
CA TYR A 192 3.70 -22.85 10.58
C TYR A 192 4.79 -21.81 10.35
N ILE A 193 5.57 -21.96 9.26
CA ILE A 193 6.61 -21.02 8.84
C ILE A 193 6.27 -20.55 7.43
N GLY A 194 6.02 -19.26 7.27
CA GLY A 194 5.71 -18.66 5.97
C GLY A 194 6.13 -17.20 5.91
N PHE A 195 6.82 -16.82 4.83
CA PHE A 195 7.33 -15.46 4.63
C PHE A 195 6.50 -14.64 3.64
N GLY A 196 5.45 -15.22 3.08
CA GLY A 196 4.70 -14.62 1.98
C GLY A 196 5.56 -14.41 0.74
N SER A 197 5.20 -13.44 -0.08
CA SER A 197 5.93 -13.11 -1.32
C SER A 197 7.14 -12.23 -1.02
N ILE A 198 8.28 -12.85 -0.72
CA ILE A 198 9.58 -12.16 -0.58
C ILE A 198 10.61 -12.71 -1.58
N VAL A 199 11.53 -11.84 -2.00
CA VAL A 199 12.72 -12.24 -2.76
C VAL A 199 13.84 -12.48 -1.75
N LEU A 200 14.29 -13.73 -1.67
CA LEU A 200 15.40 -14.12 -0.80
C LEU A 200 16.71 -14.11 -1.58
N GLU A 201 17.76 -13.52 -1.01
CA GLU A 201 19.09 -13.51 -1.62
C GLU A 201 19.69 -14.93 -1.71
N ASP A 202 19.49 -15.75 -0.67
CA ASP A 202 19.94 -17.15 -0.64
C ASP A 202 18.86 -18.07 -0.04
N PRO A 203 17.93 -18.58 -0.87
CA PRO A 203 16.87 -19.48 -0.43
C PRO A 203 17.38 -20.80 0.14
N ILE A 204 18.52 -21.30 -0.37
CA ILE A 204 19.08 -22.59 0.03
C ILE A 204 19.59 -22.50 1.47
N ARG A 205 20.37 -21.46 1.76
CA ARG A 205 20.89 -21.22 3.10
C ARG A 205 19.77 -20.97 4.10
N ILE A 206 18.76 -20.17 3.74
CA ILE A 206 17.62 -19.91 4.63
C ILE A 206 16.86 -21.20 4.94
N ASN A 207 16.64 -22.06 3.94
CA ASN A 207 15.99 -23.35 4.15
C ASN A 207 16.81 -24.26 5.08
N ALA A 208 18.14 -24.31 4.92
CA ALA A 208 19.02 -25.06 5.82
C ALA A 208 18.91 -24.57 7.26
N ILE A 209 18.95 -23.25 7.47
CA ILE A 209 18.79 -22.64 8.80
C ILE A 209 17.43 -22.99 9.42
N ILE A 210 16.35 -22.97 8.64
CA ILE A 210 15.01 -23.32 9.12
C ILE A 210 14.96 -24.80 9.54
N LEU A 211 15.51 -25.71 8.73
CA LEU A 211 15.55 -27.13 9.06
C LEU A 211 16.38 -27.41 10.31
N ASP A 212 17.55 -26.79 10.43
CA ASP A 212 18.40 -26.89 11.61
C ASP A 212 17.68 -26.39 12.87
N ALA A 213 16.98 -25.25 12.78
CA ALA A 213 16.21 -24.69 13.90
C ALA A 213 15.05 -25.59 14.33
N VAL A 214 14.34 -26.21 13.38
CA VAL A 214 13.24 -27.15 13.68
C VAL A 214 13.78 -28.41 14.35
N MET A 215 14.94 -28.93 13.91
CA MET A 215 15.58 -30.10 14.53
C MET A 215 16.03 -29.84 15.98
N LEU A 216 16.28 -28.59 16.37
CA LEU A 216 16.61 -28.23 17.76
C LEU A 216 15.40 -28.18 18.71
N LEU A 217 14.18 -28.15 18.17
CA LEU A 217 12.94 -28.08 18.96
C LEU A 217 12.34 -29.46 19.27
N VAL A 218 12.90 -30.52 18.70
CA VAL A 218 12.51 -31.93 18.87
C VAL A 218 13.54 -32.63 19.76
#